data_AF-A0A932GIS6-F1
#
_entry.id   AF-A0A932GIS6-F1
#
_cell.length_a   1.000
_cell.length_b   1.000
_cell.length_c   1.000
_cell.angle_alpha   90.00
_cell.angle_beta   90.00
_cell.angle_gamma   90.00
#
_symmetry.space_group_name_H-M   'P 1'
#
loop_
_entity.id
_entity.type
_entity.pdbx_description
1 polymer ?
#
loop_
_entity_poly.entity_id
_entity_poly.type
_entity_poly.pdbx_seq_one_letter_code
_entity_poly.pdbx_strand_id
1 'polypeptide(L)'
;MRTIDEALVEQTWETVRAYAPEEARREAEVFLGRQPHVVTLVRALGEEFPEAVRGLALGLAYFLFKVLEAGRGEPVATVPGVRLREAYQRNLRWLEEFEVGGEEVDDRFLERRLQAGGTFPQPHLLLYLLRICYRDDPGTGEFDREAKAHLFLLLKTVLDGLA
;
A
#
# COMPACT_ATOMS: atom_id res chain seq x y z
N MET A 1 11.62 -9.14 15.59
CA MET A 1 10.56 -8.99 14.57
C MET A 1 9.45 -9.98 14.86
N ARG A 2 8.25 -9.47 15.10
CA ARG A 2 7.02 -10.26 15.06
C ARG A 2 6.65 -10.48 13.59
N THR A 3 6.21 -11.68 13.23
CA THR A 3 5.68 -11.97 11.89
C THR A 3 4.48 -11.05 11.62
N ILE A 4 4.42 -10.47 10.43
CA ILE A 4 3.24 -9.70 10.00
C ILE A 4 2.19 -10.71 9.56
N ASP A 5 1.35 -11.10 10.51
CA ASP A 5 0.18 -11.95 10.31
C ASP A 5 -1.10 -11.11 10.16
N GLU A 6 -2.19 -11.74 9.75
CA GLU A 6 -3.49 -11.09 9.56
C GLU A 6 -3.98 -10.41 10.85
N ALA A 7 -3.73 -11.02 12.02
CA ALA A 7 -4.15 -10.47 13.30
C ALA A 7 -3.43 -9.15 13.63
N LEU A 8 -2.14 -9.03 13.32
CA LEU A 8 -1.38 -7.79 13.50
C LEU A 8 -1.90 -6.68 12.58
N VAL A 9 -2.20 -7.02 11.32
CA VAL A 9 -2.73 -6.07 10.34
C VAL A 9 -4.08 -5.52 10.80
N GLU A 10 -5.00 -6.40 11.21
CA GLU A 10 -6.32 -6.02 11.73
C GLU A 10 -6.22 -5.20 13.02
N GLN A 11 -5.39 -5.63 13.98
CA GLN A 11 -5.18 -4.89 15.22
C GLN A 11 -4.67 -3.46 14.97
N THR A 12 -3.74 -3.33 14.01
CA THR A 12 -3.20 -2.03 13.62
C THR A 12 -4.28 -1.17 12.97
N TRP A 13 -5.13 -1.78 12.14
CA TRP A 13 -6.23 -1.09 11.46
C TRP A 13 -7.24 -0.54 12.46
N GLU A 14 -7.67 -1.35 13.43
CA GLU A 14 -8.54 -0.90 14.52
C GLU A 14 -7.94 0.24 15.32
N THR A 15 -6.63 0.16 15.62
CA THR A 15 -5.92 1.21 16.35
C THR A 15 -5.93 2.53 15.58
N VAL A 16 -5.61 2.49 14.28
CA VAL A 16 -5.57 3.69 13.43
C VAL A 16 -6.97 4.30 13.25
N ARG A 17 -8.01 3.46 13.10
CA ARG A 17 -9.40 3.95 12.99
C ARG A 17 -9.93 4.55 14.29
N ALA A 18 -9.40 4.15 15.43
CA ALA A 18 -9.80 4.65 16.75
C ALA A 18 -9.19 6.00 17.12
N TYR A 19 -8.26 6.54 16.32
CA TYR A 19 -7.64 7.83 16.62
C TYR A 19 -8.66 8.98 16.66
N ALA A 20 -8.52 9.82 17.69
CA ALA A 20 -9.23 11.09 17.72
C ALA A 20 -8.73 12.00 16.58
N PRO A 21 -9.55 12.94 16.08
CA PRO A 21 -9.15 13.80 14.95
C PRO A 21 -7.82 14.54 15.14
N GLU A 22 -7.55 15.05 16.35
CA GLU A 22 -6.29 15.73 16.69
C GLU A 22 -5.08 14.79 16.68
N GLU A 23 -5.28 13.54 17.11
CA GLU A 23 -4.25 12.51 17.09
C GLU A 23 -3.95 12.06 15.66
N ALA A 24 -4.98 11.79 14.86
CA ALA A 24 -4.85 11.46 13.45
C ALA A 24 -4.10 12.57 12.69
N ARG A 25 -4.41 13.84 12.97
CA ARG A 25 -3.70 14.99 12.38
C ARG A 25 -2.22 15.01 12.76
N ARG A 26 -1.90 14.86 14.05
CA ARG A 26 -0.52 14.83 14.52
C ARG A 26 0.28 13.69 13.89
N GLU A 27 -0.32 12.50 13.84
CA GLU A 27 0.28 11.32 13.24
C GLU A 27 0.52 11.50 11.74
N ALA A 28 -0.42 12.10 11.02
CA ALA A 28 -0.25 12.45 9.61
C ALA A 28 0.90 13.43 9.42
N GLU A 29 1.00 14.50 10.21
CA GLU A 29 2.10 15.48 10.13
C GLU A 29 3.47 14.82 10.37
N VAL A 30 3.57 13.94 11.37
CA VAL A 30 4.78 13.16 11.64
C VAL A 30 5.14 12.25 10.47
N PHE A 31 4.16 11.54 9.91
CA PHE A 31 4.39 10.66 8.77
C PHE A 31 4.87 11.42 7.53
N LEU A 32 4.21 12.53 7.18
CA LEU A 32 4.56 13.35 6.03
C LEU A 32 5.99 13.92 6.17
N GLY A 33 6.37 14.33 7.39
CA GLY A 33 7.72 14.81 7.66
C GLY A 33 8.80 13.72 7.59
N ARG A 34 8.48 12.49 7.99
CA ARG A 34 9.42 11.36 8.00
C ARG A 34 9.55 10.65 6.66
N GLN A 35 8.52 10.70 5.82
CA GLN A 35 8.46 9.97 4.55
C GLN A 35 8.23 10.89 3.33
N PRO A 36 9.05 11.94 3.13
CA PRO A 36 8.82 12.94 2.08
C PRO A 36 8.80 12.31 0.67
N HIS A 37 9.60 11.26 0.43
CA HIS A 37 9.65 10.61 -0.87
C HIS A 37 8.40 9.76 -1.18
N VAL A 38 7.76 9.19 -0.16
CA VAL A 38 6.47 8.49 -0.33
C VAL A 38 5.38 9.49 -0.71
N VAL A 39 5.37 10.66 -0.07
CA VAL A 39 4.44 11.76 -0.41
C VAL A 39 4.65 12.22 -1.86
N THR A 40 5.90 12.42 -2.27
CA THR A 40 6.23 12.78 -3.65
C THR A 40 5.77 11.71 -4.64
N LEU A 41 5.98 10.42 -4.33
CA LEU A 41 5.51 9.32 -5.17
C LEU A 41 3.98 9.33 -5.30
N VAL A 42 3.26 9.46 -4.19
CA VAL A 42 1.79 9.50 -4.21
C VAL A 42 1.28 10.68 -5.01
N ARG A 43 1.93 11.85 -4.93
CA ARG A 43 1.57 13.01 -5.73
C ARG A 43 1.85 12.79 -7.22
N ALA A 44 3.00 12.21 -7.56
CA ALA A 44 3.41 11.98 -8.94
C ALA A 44 2.55 10.92 -9.65
N LEU A 45 2.25 9.81 -8.96
CA LEU A 45 1.36 8.77 -9.49
C LEU A 45 -0.13 9.11 -9.32
N GLY A 46 -0.41 10.13 -8.50
CA GLY A 46 -1.74 10.56 -8.11
C GLY A 46 -2.30 11.72 -8.93
N GLU A 47 -1.53 12.31 -9.84
CA GLU A 47 -1.84 13.62 -10.44
C GLU A 47 -3.19 13.64 -11.16
N GLU A 48 -3.49 12.56 -11.87
CA GLU A 48 -4.73 12.36 -12.65
C GLU A 48 -5.91 11.91 -11.79
N PHE A 49 -5.67 11.51 -10.52
CA PHE A 49 -6.72 11.00 -9.65
C PHE A 49 -7.39 12.10 -8.80
N PRO A 50 -8.67 11.92 -8.44
CA PRO A 50 -9.36 12.79 -7.50
C PRO A 50 -8.60 12.92 -6.18
N GLU A 51 -8.76 14.07 -5.52
CA GLU A 51 -8.11 14.33 -4.23
C GLU A 51 -8.48 13.32 -3.15
N ALA A 52 -9.70 12.78 -3.19
CA ALA A 52 -10.13 11.69 -2.31
C ALA A 52 -9.28 10.42 -2.48
N VAL A 53 -8.98 10.01 -3.73
CA VAL A 53 -8.14 8.84 -4.03
C VAL A 53 -6.71 9.07 -3.55
N ARG A 54 -6.16 10.27 -3.80
CA ARG A 54 -4.83 10.65 -3.30
C ARG A 54 -4.75 10.65 -1.77
N GLY A 55 -5.79 11.18 -1.11
CA GLY A 55 -5.92 11.18 0.35
C GLY A 55 -5.95 9.76 0.91
N LEU A 56 -6.74 8.88 0.29
CA LEU A 56 -6.77 7.47 0.67
C LEU A 56 -5.42 6.79 0.46
N ALA A 57 -4.74 7.04 -0.67
CA ALA A 57 -3.41 6.49 -0.93
C ALA A 57 -2.40 6.88 0.15
N LEU A 58 -2.42 8.14 0.61
CA LEU A 58 -1.58 8.59 1.73
C LEU A 58 -1.98 7.92 3.05
N GLY A 59 -3.27 7.79 3.34
CA GLY A 59 -3.77 7.11 4.54
C GLY A 59 -3.38 5.63 4.58
N LEU A 60 -3.51 4.93 3.46
CA LEU A 60 -3.11 3.54 3.32
C LEU A 60 -1.59 3.37 3.36
N ALA A 61 -0.83 4.30 2.77
CA ALA A 61 0.62 4.32 2.93
C ALA A 61 1.01 4.49 4.40
N TYR A 62 0.41 5.44 5.12
CA TYR A 62 0.61 5.60 6.57
C TYR A 62 0.30 4.30 7.34
N PHE A 63 -0.83 3.67 7.04
CA PHE A 63 -1.22 2.40 7.64
C PHE A 63 -0.15 1.30 7.42
N LEU A 64 0.41 1.17 6.22
CA LEU A 64 1.48 0.22 5.94
C LEU A 64 2.70 0.45 6.84
N PHE A 65 3.07 1.72 7.06
CA PHE A 65 4.15 2.05 7.96
C PHE A 65 3.82 1.64 9.40
N LYS A 66 2.60 1.88 9.88
CA LYS A 66 2.18 1.43 11.21
C LYS A 66 2.22 -0.09 11.39
N VAL A 67 1.80 -0.85 10.39
CA VAL A 67 1.88 -2.32 10.42
C VAL A 67 3.34 -2.77 10.52
N LEU A 68 4.22 -2.15 9.72
CA LEU A 68 5.65 -2.47 9.74
C LEU A 68 6.32 -2.07 11.05
N GLU A 69 6.00 -0.88 11.59
CA GLU A 69 6.49 -0.40 12.89
C GLU A 69 6.04 -1.35 14.01
N ALA A 70 4.77 -1.79 13.99
CA ALA A 70 4.24 -2.75 14.95
C ALA A 70 4.92 -4.13 14.86
N GLY A 71 5.23 -4.60 13.64
CA GLY A 71 5.94 -5.87 13.42
C GLY A 71 7.42 -5.81 13.80
N ARG A 72 8.08 -4.68 13.56
CA ARG A 72 9.52 -4.49 13.85
C ARG A 72 9.79 -4.08 15.30
N GLY A 73 8.85 -3.39 15.93
CA GLY A 73 9.00 -2.80 17.27
C GLY A 73 9.78 -1.49 17.27
N GLU A 74 10.10 -0.97 16.09
CA GLU A 74 10.87 0.28 15.92
C GLU A 74 10.32 1.11 14.76
N PRO A 75 10.54 2.43 14.78
CA PRO A 75 10.08 3.30 13.72
C PRO A 75 10.74 2.97 12.37
N VAL A 76 9.95 2.97 11.29
CA VAL A 76 10.48 2.71 9.94
C VAL A 76 11.32 3.90 9.49
N ALA A 77 12.53 3.63 9.01
CA ALA A 77 13.44 4.65 8.49
C ALA A 77 12.86 5.34 7.24
N THR A 78 13.37 6.54 6.93
CA THR A 78 12.97 7.25 5.70
C THR A 78 13.34 6.43 4.47
N VAL A 79 12.36 6.17 3.60
CA VAL A 79 12.61 5.42 2.36
C VAL A 79 13.26 6.33 1.34
N PRO A 80 14.48 6.01 0.83
CA PRO A 80 15.11 6.80 -0.20
C PRO A 80 14.27 6.80 -1.48
N GLY A 81 14.14 7.96 -2.14
CA GLY A 81 13.39 8.07 -3.40
C GLY A 81 13.91 7.16 -4.52
N VAL A 82 15.21 6.83 -4.51
CA VAL A 82 15.80 5.87 -5.46
C VAL A 82 15.21 4.47 -5.29
N ARG A 83 15.02 3.99 -4.04
CA ARG A 83 14.42 2.68 -3.77
C ARG A 83 12.97 2.60 -4.22
N LEU A 84 12.20 3.67 -4.00
CA LEU A 84 10.81 3.74 -4.47
C LEU A 84 10.74 3.69 -6.01
N ARG A 85 11.67 4.38 -6.70
CA ARG A 85 11.75 4.36 -8.16
C ARG A 85 12.12 2.98 -8.68
N GLU A 86 13.10 2.32 -8.08
CA GLU A 86 13.50 0.96 -8.42
C GLU A 86 12.37 -0.05 -8.17
N ALA A 87 11.66 0.08 -7.05
CA ALA A 87 10.47 -0.71 -6.74
C ALA A 87 9.36 -0.50 -7.79
N TYR A 88 9.10 0.75 -8.16
CA TYR A 88 8.10 1.08 -9.18
C TYR A 88 8.44 0.42 -10.53
N GLN A 89 9.69 0.56 -10.96
CA GLN A 89 10.17 -0.05 -12.21
C GLN A 89 10.12 -1.59 -12.19
N ARG A 90 10.42 -2.21 -11.05
CA ARG A 90 10.22 -3.66 -10.88
C ARG A 90 8.74 -4.04 -10.99
N ASN A 91 7.85 -3.23 -10.42
CA ASN A 91 6.43 -3.50 -10.44
C ASN A 91 5.81 -3.32 -11.82
N LEU A 92 6.28 -2.36 -12.62
CA LEU A 92 5.87 -2.24 -14.02
C LEU A 92 6.28 -3.48 -14.83
N ARG A 93 7.54 -3.93 -14.72
CA ARG A 93 7.98 -5.17 -15.38
C ARG A 93 7.18 -6.40 -14.93
N TRP A 94 6.86 -6.47 -13.65
CA TRP A 94 6.01 -7.54 -13.12
C TRP A 94 4.58 -7.50 -13.70
N LEU A 95 4.04 -6.32 -14.00
CA LEU A 95 2.76 -6.20 -14.70
C LEU A 95 2.87 -6.60 -16.18
N GLU A 96 3.94 -6.20 -16.87
CA GLU A 96 4.21 -6.55 -18.26
C GLU A 96 4.30 -8.08 -18.46
N GLU A 97 4.84 -8.82 -17.49
CA GLU A 97 4.89 -10.29 -17.51
C GLU A 97 3.48 -10.93 -17.66
N PHE A 98 2.44 -10.27 -17.17
CA PHE A 98 1.05 -10.78 -17.28
C PHE A 98 0.39 -10.40 -18.60
N GLU A 99 0.69 -9.21 -19.13
CA GLU A 99 0.18 -8.79 -20.44
C GLU A 99 0.68 -9.72 -21.56
N VAL A 100 1.94 -10.17 -21.47
CA VAL A 100 2.53 -11.13 -22.42
C VAL A 100 1.91 -12.53 -22.30
N GLY A 101 1.40 -12.89 -21.12
CA GLY A 101 0.74 -14.17 -20.87
C GLY A 101 -0.70 -14.27 -21.38
N GLY A 102 -1.30 -13.15 -21.81
CA GLY A 102 -2.71 -13.09 -22.21
C GLY A 102 -3.69 -13.33 -21.06
N GLU A 103 -3.23 -13.25 -19.81
CA GLU A 103 -4.07 -13.39 -18.62
C GLU A 103 -4.70 -12.03 -18.29
N GLU A 104 -6.03 -11.99 -18.13
CA GLU A 104 -6.68 -10.77 -17.63
C GLU A 104 -6.26 -10.54 -16.17
N VAL A 105 -5.63 -9.40 -15.90
CA VAL A 105 -5.23 -9.02 -14.54
C VAL A 105 -6.46 -8.47 -13.81
N ASP A 106 -7.12 -9.33 -13.05
CA ASP A 106 -8.18 -8.99 -12.10
C ASP A 106 -7.75 -9.26 -10.64
N ASP A 107 -8.60 -8.87 -9.69
CA ASP A 107 -8.36 -9.04 -8.25
C ASP A 107 -8.19 -10.53 -7.88
N ARG A 108 -8.98 -11.42 -8.47
CA ARG A 108 -8.91 -12.87 -8.26
C ARG A 108 -7.60 -13.47 -8.79
N PHE A 109 -7.08 -12.94 -9.88
CA PHE A 109 -5.79 -13.30 -10.42
C PHE A 109 -4.67 -12.90 -9.47
N LEU A 110 -4.69 -11.65 -8.99
CA LEU A 110 -3.71 -11.13 -8.05
C LEU A 110 -3.74 -11.90 -6.71
N GLU A 111 -4.92 -12.20 -6.17
CA GLU A 111 -5.06 -13.03 -4.97
C GLU A 111 -4.47 -14.42 -5.15
N ARG A 112 -4.79 -15.11 -6.25
CA ARG A 112 -4.24 -16.44 -6.57
C ARG A 112 -2.71 -16.42 -6.62
N ARG A 113 -2.12 -15.39 -7.24
CA ARG A 113 -0.66 -15.25 -7.33
C ARG A 113 0.01 -15.00 -5.98
N LEU A 114 -0.59 -14.16 -5.12
CA LEU A 114 -0.08 -13.94 -3.76
C LEU A 114 -0.19 -15.19 -2.89
N GLN A 115 -1.28 -15.96 -3.05
CA GLN A 115 -1.51 -17.20 -2.32
C GLN A 115 -0.66 -18.37 -2.82
N ALA A 116 -0.31 -18.40 -4.11
CA ALA A 116 0.52 -19.44 -4.72
C ALA A 116 1.99 -19.44 -4.26
N GLY A 117 2.37 -18.54 -3.33
CA GLY A 117 3.68 -18.58 -2.68
C GLY A 117 4.82 -17.96 -3.50
N GLY A 118 4.60 -16.77 -4.06
CA GLY A 118 5.64 -16.01 -4.74
C GLY A 118 6.67 -15.34 -3.80
N THR A 119 7.73 -14.77 -4.39
CA THR A 119 8.80 -13.98 -3.73
C THR A 119 8.35 -12.63 -3.19
N PHE A 120 7.11 -12.52 -2.71
CA PHE A 120 6.62 -11.26 -2.14
C PHE A 120 7.06 -11.16 -0.68
N PRO A 121 7.76 -10.08 -0.27
CA PRO A 121 8.32 -9.98 1.07
C PRO A 121 7.27 -9.94 2.19
N GLN A 122 6.01 -9.58 1.89
CA GLN A 122 4.90 -9.51 2.85
C GLN A 122 3.54 -9.89 2.21
N PRO A 123 3.28 -11.19 1.95
CA PRO A 123 2.11 -11.62 1.18
C PRO A 123 0.78 -11.34 1.90
N HIS A 124 0.71 -11.48 3.22
CA HIS A 124 -0.50 -11.18 4.00
C HIS A 124 -0.88 -9.70 3.94
N LEU A 125 0.12 -8.81 3.99
CA LEU A 125 -0.12 -7.38 3.88
C LEU A 125 -0.59 -6.99 2.47
N LEU A 126 0.00 -7.60 1.43
CA LEU A 126 -0.47 -7.41 0.04
C LEU A 126 -1.89 -7.95 -0.17
N LEU A 127 -2.23 -9.10 0.41
CA LEU A 127 -3.59 -9.63 0.38
C LEU A 127 -4.58 -8.70 1.06
N TYR A 128 -4.20 -8.13 2.21
CA TYR A 128 -5.03 -7.15 2.90
C TYR A 128 -5.24 -5.88 2.05
N LEU A 129 -4.19 -5.38 1.40
CA LEU A 129 -4.27 -4.25 0.48
C LEU A 129 -5.19 -4.54 -0.72
N LEU A 130 -5.10 -5.74 -1.32
CA LEU A 130 -6.01 -6.14 -2.39
C LEU A 130 -7.47 -6.12 -1.93
N ARG A 131 -7.74 -6.63 -0.72
CA ARG A 131 -9.09 -6.62 -0.14
C ARG A 131 -9.59 -5.17 -0.01
N ILE A 132 -8.79 -4.25 0.53
CA ILE A 132 -9.18 -2.83 0.61
C ILE A 132 -9.44 -2.23 -0.77
N CYS A 133 -8.55 -2.47 -1.73
CA CYS A 133 -8.63 -1.82 -3.04
C CYS A 133 -9.80 -2.34 -3.88
N TYR A 134 -10.09 -3.65 -3.82
CA TYR A 134 -10.99 -4.31 -4.77
C TYR A 134 -12.27 -4.88 -4.17
N ARG A 135 -12.32 -5.18 -2.86
CA ARG A 135 -13.51 -5.76 -2.23
C ARG A 135 -14.25 -4.71 -1.43
N ASP A 136 -15.38 -4.23 -1.94
CA ASP A 136 -16.47 -3.47 -1.31
C ASP A 136 -16.16 -2.76 0.03
N ASP A 137 -15.00 -2.09 0.13
CA ASP A 137 -14.67 -1.25 1.27
C ASP A 137 -15.39 0.09 1.06
N PRO A 138 -16.07 0.63 2.08
CA PRO A 138 -16.75 1.91 1.96
C PRO A 138 -15.85 3.05 1.45
N GLY A 139 -14.54 2.97 1.68
CA GLY A 139 -13.56 3.95 1.21
C GLY A 139 -13.12 3.82 -0.24
N THR A 140 -13.37 2.68 -0.90
CA THR A 140 -12.96 2.41 -2.30
C THR A 140 -14.11 2.00 -3.21
N GLY A 141 -15.31 1.77 -2.67
CA GLY A 141 -16.47 1.28 -3.42
C GLY A 141 -16.84 2.15 -4.63
N GLU A 142 -16.66 3.46 -4.52
CA GLU A 142 -16.97 4.43 -5.57
C GLU A 142 -15.87 4.58 -6.65
N PHE A 143 -14.69 3.99 -6.43
CA PHE A 143 -13.58 4.11 -7.37
C PHE A 143 -13.73 3.12 -8.52
N ASP A 144 -13.41 3.59 -9.73
CA ASP A 144 -13.36 2.73 -10.92
C ASP A 144 -12.19 1.73 -10.85
N ARG A 145 -12.19 0.78 -11.79
CA ARG A 145 -11.19 -0.30 -11.84
C ARG A 145 -9.76 0.24 -12.03
N GLU A 146 -9.60 1.33 -12.76
CA GLU A 146 -8.30 1.91 -13.07
C GLU A 146 -7.70 2.58 -11.83
N ALA A 147 -8.50 3.39 -11.12
CA ALA A 147 -8.12 4.00 -9.85
C ALA A 147 -7.75 2.95 -8.80
N LYS A 148 -8.51 1.85 -8.71
CA LYS A 148 -8.21 0.72 -7.80
C LYS A 148 -6.88 0.04 -8.15
N ALA A 149 -6.61 -0.16 -9.45
CA ALA A 149 -5.35 -0.73 -9.92
C ALA A 149 -4.13 0.15 -9.61
N HIS A 150 -4.26 1.45 -9.86
CA HIS A 150 -3.21 2.41 -9.55
C HIS A 150 -2.96 2.50 -8.04
N LEU A 151 -4.02 2.53 -7.23
CA LEU A 151 -3.91 2.51 -5.77
C LEU A 151 -3.16 1.27 -5.27
N PHE A 152 -3.52 0.09 -5.78
CA PHE A 152 -2.82 -1.15 -5.43
C PHE A 152 -1.34 -1.11 -5.86
N LEU A 153 -1.04 -0.70 -7.09
CA LEU A 153 0.32 -0.60 -7.61
C LEU A 153 1.19 0.37 -6.79
N LEU A 154 0.62 1.50 -6.40
CA LEU A 154 1.29 2.48 -5.55
C LEU A 154 1.63 1.87 -4.19
N LEU A 155 0.67 1.22 -3.53
CA LEU A 155 0.87 0.65 -2.19
C LEU A 155 1.86 -0.51 -2.21
N LYS A 156 1.79 -1.36 -3.25
CA LYS A 156 2.79 -2.40 -3.52
C LYS A 156 4.18 -1.80 -3.71
N THR A 157 4.29 -0.70 -4.45
CA THR A 157 5.57 0.00 -4.68
C THR A 157 6.18 0.55 -3.40
N VAL A 158 5.35 1.13 -2.54
CA VAL A 158 5.80 1.59 -1.21
C VAL A 158 6.32 0.41 -0.40
N LEU A 159 5.59 -0.70 -0.36
CA LEU A 159 5.97 -1.90 0.38
C LEU A 159 7.26 -2.55 -0.15
N ASP A 160 7.43 -2.62 -1.47
CA ASP A 160 8.63 -3.18 -2.09
C ASP A 160 9.87 -2.28 -1.98
N GLY A 161 9.69 -0.97 -1.80
CA GLY A 161 10.77 -0.04 -1.48
C GLY A 161 11.25 -0.14 -0.03
N LEU A 162 10.45 -0.79 0.83
CA LEU A 162 10.70 -1.00 2.26
C LEU A 162 11.34 -2.37 2.58
N ALA A 163 11.39 -3.27 1.60
CA ALA A 163 12.12 -4.53 1.64
C ALA A 163 13.61 -4.33 1.30
#